data_AF-A0A7S1ZDX7-F1
#
_entry.id   AF-A0A7S1ZDX7-F1
#
_cell.length_a   1.000
_cell.length_b   1.000
_cell.length_c   1.000
_cell.angle_alpha   90.00
_cell.angle_beta   90.00
_cell.angle_gamma   90.00
#
_symmetry.space_group_name_H-M   'P 1'
#
loop_
_entity.id
_entity.type
_entity.pdbx_description
1 polymer ?
#
loop_
_entity_poly.entity_id
_entity_poly.type
_entity_poly.pdbx_seq_one_letter_code
_entity_poly.pdbx_strand_id
1 'polypeptide(L)'
;AVAAAAAAKDSGSKDIVEKEAGGVTPTASGKNVAVGGGGNNNADLNVILETLEKERQQKQTLLDKQRALLALEENELYRKKHTETATLLSLWKRISSHRTATVFRKPVNAREAPGYSDRIIFPMDLSLIRRMITTGMIVSYADLHERIGLICHNCVKFNGRESDYGLVTREFESFVDDTIVTAVTTASEVAAAAAAAAAAAMAQQEIENTTANASSLSTSNHS
;
A
#
# COMPACT_ATOMS: atom_id res chain seq x y z
N ALA A 1 26.75 -2.59 9.11
CA ALA A 1 26.62 -3.20 10.44
C ALA A 1 25.19 -3.71 10.57
N VAL A 2 24.99 -5.03 10.52
CA VAL A 2 23.72 -5.65 10.89
C VAL A 2 24.08 -6.88 11.71
N ALA A 3 23.64 -6.86 12.97
CA ALA A 3 23.86 -7.92 13.94
C ALA A 3 22.92 -9.09 13.65
N ALA A 4 23.48 -10.29 13.69
CA ALA A 4 22.75 -11.55 13.66
C ALA A 4 22.13 -11.83 15.04
N ALA A 5 20.88 -12.30 15.07
CA ALA A 5 20.33 -13.00 16.23
C ALA A 5 20.10 -14.46 15.85
N ALA A 6 20.63 -15.34 16.69
CA ALA A 6 20.81 -16.76 16.48
C ALA A 6 19.50 -17.56 16.59
N ALA A 7 19.51 -18.72 15.95
CA ALA A 7 18.49 -19.74 15.91
C ALA A 7 18.11 -20.30 17.29
N ALA A 8 16.82 -20.53 17.49
CA ALA A 8 16.30 -21.56 18.39
C ALA A 8 15.59 -22.63 17.55
N LYS A 9 16.00 -23.90 17.75
CA LYS A 9 15.41 -25.10 17.16
C LYS A 9 14.34 -25.69 18.09
N ASP A 10 13.46 -26.49 17.47
CA ASP A 10 12.72 -27.64 18.04
C ASP A 10 11.44 -27.29 18.83
N SER A 11 10.28 -27.95 18.74
CA SER A 11 9.79 -29.22 18.16
C SER A 11 8.26 -29.05 17.97
N GLY A 12 7.59 -29.65 16.97
CA GLY A 12 6.87 -30.90 17.20
C GLY A 12 5.33 -30.77 17.15
N SER A 13 4.74 -31.34 16.08
CA SER A 13 3.43 -32.04 16.02
C SER A 13 2.08 -31.30 15.80
N LYS A 14 1.51 -31.63 14.62
CA LYS A 14 0.20 -32.26 14.33
C LYS A 14 -1.11 -31.46 14.42
N ASP A 15 -1.70 -31.32 13.24
CA ASP A 15 -3.12 -31.50 12.85
C ASP A 15 -4.17 -31.54 13.96
N ILE A 16 -5.11 -30.59 13.95
CA ILE A 16 -6.55 -30.85 14.18
C ILE A 16 -7.38 -29.92 13.27
N VAL A 17 -8.26 -30.55 12.50
CA VAL A 17 -9.31 -29.99 11.66
C VAL A 17 -10.58 -29.77 12.50
N GLU A 18 -11.41 -28.83 12.05
CA GLU A 18 -12.87 -28.69 12.25
C GLU A 18 -13.45 -27.61 13.20
N LYS A 19 -14.17 -26.68 12.54
CA LYS A 19 -15.47 -26.05 12.83
C LYS A 19 -15.93 -25.90 14.30
N GLU A 20 -16.36 -24.69 14.65
CA GLU A 20 -17.78 -24.31 14.63
C GLU A 20 -18.00 -22.81 14.95
N ALA A 21 -19.10 -22.31 14.41
CA ALA A 21 -19.68 -20.99 14.67
C ALA A 21 -20.53 -21.04 15.96
N GLY A 22 -20.49 -20.00 16.79
CA GLY A 22 -21.41 -19.88 17.91
C GLY A 22 -21.08 -18.73 18.84
N GLY A 23 -22.03 -17.82 19.02
CA GLY A 23 -21.87 -16.57 19.75
C GLY A 23 -21.45 -16.74 21.21
N VAL A 24 -20.59 -15.83 21.68
CA VAL A 24 -20.20 -15.73 23.08
C VAL A 24 -21.10 -14.71 23.76
N THR A 25 -22.00 -15.19 24.61
CA THR A 25 -22.61 -14.41 25.69
C THR A 25 -21.61 -14.25 26.83
N PRO A 26 -21.52 -13.09 27.52
CA PRO A 26 -20.65 -12.97 28.67
C PRO A 26 -21.37 -13.45 29.95
N THR A 27 -20.91 -14.56 30.51
CA THR A 27 -21.23 -15.00 31.87
C THR A 27 -20.44 -14.18 32.88
N ALA A 28 -21.14 -13.42 33.73
CA ALA A 28 -20.58 -12.74 34.89
C ALA A 28 -20.40 -13.74 36.05
N SER A 29 -19.15 -14.08 36.37
CA SER A 29 -18.80 -14.73 37.64
C SER A 29 -18.16 -13.71 38.56
N GLY A 30 -18.92 -13.30 39.57
CA GLY A 30 -18.44 -12.47 40.68
C GLY A 30 -17.38 -13.21 41.51
N LYS A 31 -16.23 -12.57 41.68
CA LYS A 31 -15.35 -12.77 42.83
C LYS A 31 -15.15 -11.40 43.47
N ASN A 32 -15.73 -11.24 44.66
CA ASN A 32 -15.50 -10.11 45.55
C ASN A 32 -14.01 -10.10 45.94
N VAL A 33 -13.28 -9.10 45.45
CA VAL A 33 -11.98 -8.70 46.01
C VAL A 33 -12.22 -7.42 46.81
N ALA A 34 -11.67 -7.41 48.02
CA ALA A 34 -11.81 -6.35 49.00
C ALA A 34 -11.54 -4.96 48.41
N VAL A 35 -12.54 -4.08 48.54
CA VAL A 35 -12.45 -2.65 48.23
C VAL A 35 -11.62 -1.99 49.32
N GLY A 36 -10.33 -1.85 49.06
CA GLY A 36 -9.39 -1.03 49.81
C GLY A 36 -8.59 -0.18 48.83
N GLY A 37 -8.90 1.12 48.76
CA GLY A 37 -8.17 2.10 47.96
C GLY A 37 -9.12 2.96 47.12
N GLY A 38 -9.32 4.21 47.55
CA GLY A 38 -10.05 5.21 46.78
C GLY A 38 -9.32 5.53 45.47
N GLY A 39 -9.67 4.83 44.40
CA GLY A 39 -9.41 5.20 43.02
C GLY A 39 -10.57 6.02 42.50
N ASN A 40 -10.28 7.12 41.81
CA ASN A 40 -11.29 8.02 41.27
C ASN A 40 -11.98 7.34 40.08
N ASN A 41 -13.12 6.67 40.30
CA ASN A 41 -13.85 5.86 39.29
C ASN A 41 -14.12 6.59 37.94
N ASN A 42 -14.15 7.93 37.95
CA ASN A 42 -14.27 8.74 36.74
C ASN A 42 -12.98 8.76 35.89
N ALA A 43 -11.81 8.66 36.50
CA ALA A 43 -10.54 8.61 35.78
C ALA A 43 -10.39 7.28 35.03
N ASP A 44 -10.76 6.16 35.67
CA ASP A 44 -10.72 4.83 35.05
C ASP A 44 -11.71 4.71 33.87
N LEU A 45 -12.91 5.30 33.98
CA LEU A 45 -13.89 5.31 32.89
C LEU A 45 -13.42 6.16 31.70
N ASN A 46 -12.80 7.31 31.95
CA ASN A 46 -12.24 8.15 30.89
C ASN A 46 -11.09 7.46 30.14
N VAL A 47 -10.21 6.74 30.85
CA VAL A 47 -9.13 5.96 30.24
C VAL A 47 -9.69 4.83 29.38
N ILE A 48 -10.75 4.15 29.82
CA ILE A 48 -11.42 3.11 29.04
C ILE A 48 -12.04 3.69 27.77
N LEU A 49 -12.78 4.80 27.87
CA LEU A 49 -13.38 5.48 26.71
C LEU A 49 -12.31 5.92 25.70
N GLU A 50 -11.21 6.52 26.16
CA GLU A 50 -10.10 6.94 25.29
C GLU A 50 -9.45 5.73 24.58
N THR A 51 -9.31 4.60 25.28
CA THR A 51 -8.76 3.37 24.71
C THR A 51 -9.67 2.80 23.62
N LEU A 52 -10.98 2.74 23.88
CA LEU A 52 -11.98 2.28 22.90
C LEU A 52 -12.04 3.19 21.67
N GLU A 53 -11.90 4.50 21.86
CA GLU A 53 -11.85 5.46 20.76
C GLU A 53 -10.59 5.28 19.90
N LYS A 54 -9.43 5.05 20.53
CA LYS A 54 -8.18 4.74 19.82
C LYS A 54 -8.31 3.44 19.02
N GLU A 55 -8.86 2.38 19.61
CA GLU A 55 -9.10 1.11 18.91
C GLU A 55 -10.06 1.28 17.73
N ARG A 56 -11.16 2.02 17.91
CA ARG A 56 -12.10 2.34 16.83
C ARG A 56 -11.41 3.10 15.71
N GLN A 57 -10.59 4.10 16.05
CA GLN A 57 -9.87 4.90 15.05
C GLN A 57 -8.84 4.07 14.29
N GLN A 58 -8.11 3.17 14.98
CA GLN A 58 -7.18 2.24 14.36
C GLN A 58 -7.90 1.28 13.41
N LYS A 59 -9.02 0.71 13.84
CA LYS A 59 -9.85 -0.18 13.00
C LYS A 59 -10.39 0.55 11.78
N GLN A 60 -10.86 1.78 11.95
CA GLN A 60 -11.34 2.59 10.85
C GLN A 60 -10.23 2.88 9.84
N THR A 61 -9.04 3.26 10.34
CA THR A 61 -7.85 3.50 9.50
C THR A 61 -7.47 2.26 8.69
N LEU A 62 -7.53 1.07 9.30
CA LEU A 62 -7.24 -0.20 8.61
C LEU A 62 -8.26 -0.50 7.51
N LEU A 63 -9.55 -0.26 7.78
CA LEU A 63 -10.61 -0.44 6.78
C LEU A 63 -10.45 0.52 5.60
N ASP A 64 -10.10 1.78 5.87
CA ASP A 64 -9.91 2.78 4.82
C ASP A 64 -8.68 2.46 3.96
N LYS A 65 -7.60 1.94 4.56
CA LYS A 65 -6.46 1.38 3.82
C LYS A 65 -6.87 0.22 2.92
N GLN A 66 -7.65 -0.73 3.43
CA GLN A 66 -8.15 -1.85 2.63
C GLN A 66 -9.01 -1.39 1.45
N ARG A 67 -9.90 -0.41 1.67
CA ARG A 67 -10.73 0.17 0.61
C ARG A 67 -9.89 0.86 -0.45
N ALA A 68 -8.86 1.63 -0.05
CA ALA A 68 -7.98 2.30 -0.99
C ALA A 68 -7.20 1.30 -1.87
N LEU A 69 -6.73 0.20 -1.30
CA LEU A 69 -6.07 -0.87 -2.05
C LEU A 69 -7.01 -1.57 -3.03
N LEU A 70 -8.27 -1.80 -2.65
CA LEU A 70 -9.26 -2.36 -3.58
C LEU A 70 -9.59 -1.39 -4.72
N ALA A 71 -9.72 -0.10 -4.42
CA ALA A 71 -9.97 0.94 -5.41
C ALA A 71 -8.81 1.09 -6.42
N LEU A 72 -7.57 0.74 -6.05
CA LEU A 72 -6.45 0.70 -6.99
C LEU A 72 -6.65 -0.31 -8.11
N GLU A 73 -7.21 -1.48 -7.82
CA GLU A 73 -7.42 -2.54 -8.82
C GLU A 73 -8.43 -2.11 -9.90
N GLU A 74 -9.41 -1.29 -9.52
CA GLU A 74 -10.40 -0.72 -10.43
C GLU A 74 -9.87 0.51 -11.18
N ASN A 75 -8.77 1.10 -10.74
CA ASN A 75 -8.20 2.29 -11.36
C ASN A 75 -7.40 1.95 -12.62
N GLU A 76 -7.85 2.44 -13.78
CA GLU A 76 -7.20 2.19 -15.06
C GLU A 76 -5.73 2.63 -15.10
N LEU A 77 -5.37 3.71 -14.41
CA LEU A 77 -4.00 4.22 -14.38
C LEU A 77 -3.05 3.28 -13.61
N TYR A 78 -3.56 2.47 -12.68
CA TYR A 78 -2.74 1.54 -11.92
C TYR A 78 -2.06 0.49 -12.81
N ARG A 79 -2.80 -0.01 -13.82
CA ARG A 79 -2.31 -0.98 -14.81
C ARG A 79 -1.86 -0.35 -16.13
N LYS A 80 -2.09 0.96 -16.31
CA LYS A 80 -1.68 1.67 -17.52
C LYS A 80 -0.17 1.58 -17.71
N LYS A 81 0.24 1.18 -18.92
CA LYS A 81 1.65 1.17 -19.32
C LYS A 81 2.14 2.60 -19.53
N HIS A 82 3.24 2.94 -18.85
CA HIS A 82 3.99 4.17 -19.09
C HIS A 82 4.95 3.97 -20.25
N THR A 83 4.99 4.95 -21.15
CA THR A 83 6.00 5.03 -22.21
C THR A 83 7.35 5.45 -21.64
N GLU A 84 7.33 6.43 -20.74
CA GLU A 84 8.52 6.96 -20.08
C GLU A 84 8.77 6.32 -18.73
N THR A 85 10.04 6.01 -18.44
CA THR A 85 10.44 5.38 -17.17
C THR A 85 10.48 6.37 -15.99
N ALA A 86 10.46 7.68 -16.26
CA ALA A 86 10.68 8.73 -15.26
C ALA A 86 9.68 8.67 -14.09
N THR A 87 8.41 8.40 -14.36
CA THR A 87 7.35 8.28 -13.34
C THR A 87 7.67 7.12 -12.37
N LEU A 88 7.98 5.94 -12.91
CA LEU A 88 8.27 4.75 -12.12
C LEU A 88 9.61 4.87 -11.39
N LEU A 89 10.64 5.48 -12.01
CA LEU A 89 11.93 5.72 -11.36
C LEU A 89 11.84 6.72 -10.21
N SER A 90 10.99 7.75 -10.35
CA SER A 90 10.77 8.73 -9.28
C SER A 90 10.06 8.09 -8.09
N LEU A 91 9.07 7.24 -8.36
CA LEU A 91 8.35 6.48 -7.34
C LEU A 91 9.26 5.46 -6.64
N TRP A 92 10.01 4.68 -7.42
CA TRP A 92 11.04 3.78 -6.92
C TRP A 92 12.06 4.51 -6.04
N LYS A 93 12.49 5.72 -6.43
CA LYS A 93 13.46 6.51 -5.66
C LYS A 93 12.90 6.88 -4.29
N ARG A 94 11.63 7.28 -4.21
CA ARG A 94 10.92 7.55 -2.95
C ARG A 94 10.87 6.31 -2.07
N ILE A 95 10.48 5.17 -2.65
CA ILE A 95 10.42 3.87 -1.96
C ILE A 95 11.80 3.45 -1.43
N SER A 96 12.82 3.47 -2.28
CA SER A 96 14.19 3.07 -1.93
C SER A 96 14.86 3.99 -0.90
N SER A 97 14.33 5.19 -0.69
CA SER A 97 14.84 6.15 0.29
C SER A 97 14.18 6.00 1.66
N HIS A 98 13.13 5.19 1.79
CA HIS A 98 12.51 4.92 3.08
C HIS A 98 13.50 4.23 4.03
N ARG A 99 13.41 4.53 5.34
CA ARG A 99 14.35 4.00 6.35
C ARG A 99 14.39 2.46 6.36
N THR A 100 13.23 1.81 6.26
CA THR A 100 13.10 0.35 6.26
C THR A 100 13.51 -0.29 4.94
N ALA A 101 13.65 0.48 3.86
CA ALA A 101 14.07 -0.04 2.55
C ALA A 101 15.53 -0.54 2.55
N THR A 102 16.33 -0.12 3.53
CA THR A 102 17.78 -0.37 3.58
C THR A 102 18.13 -1.85 3.46
N VAL A 103 17.39 -2.73 4.15
CA VAL A 103 17.61 -4.19 4.14
C VAL A 103 17.23 -4.86 2.80
N PHE A 104 16.49 -4.15 1.94
CA PHE A 104 16.00 -4.66 0.64
C PHE A 104 16.75 -4.07 -0.56
N ARG A 105 17.80 -3.27 -0.32
CA ARG A 105 18.50 -2.52 -1.39
C ARG A 105 19.32 -3.38 -2.35
N LYS A 106 19.79 -4.54 -1.89
CA LYS A 106 20.74 -5.40 -2.61
C LYS A 106 20.30 -6.86 -2.51
N PRO A 107 20.74 -7.71 -3.45
CA PRO A 107 20.50 -9.15 -3.38
C PRO A 107 20.96 -9.71 -2.03
N VAL A 108 20.20 -10.67 -1.51
CA VAL A 108 20.54 -11.37 -0.26
C VAL A 108 21.84 -12.15 -0.44
N ASN A 109 22.78 -11.97 0.47
CA ASN A 109 24.06 -12.67 0.45
C ASN A 109 23.90 -14.07 1.07
N ALA A 110 24.38 -15.11 0.38
CA ALA A 110 24.33 -16.49 0.88
C ALA A 110 25.07 -16.70 2.21
N ARG A 111 26.07 -15.87 2.53
CA ARG A 111 26.77 -15.90 3.83
C ARG A 111 25.90 -15.36 4.96
N GLU A 112 25.04 -14.39 4.67
CA GLU A 112 24.18 -13.73 5.64
C GLU A 112 22.87 -14.50 5.84
N ALA A 113 22.40 -15.19 4.79
CA ALA A 113 21.23 -16.06 4.83
C ALA A 113 21.56 -17.44 4.22
N PRO A 114 22.19 -18.35 4.99
CA PRO A 114 22.42 -19.73 4.56
C PRO A 114 21.10 -20.42 4.17
N GLY A 115 21.09 -21.11 3.02
CA GLY A 115 19.90 -21.81 2.51
C GLY A 115 18.83 -20.90 1.89
N TYR A 116 19.11 -19.61 1.68
CA TYR A 116 18.14 -18.69 1.06
C TYR A 116 17.76 -19.12 -0.37
N SER A 117 18.76 -19.43 -1.20
CA SER A 117 18.54 -19.83 -2.60
C SER A 117 17.77 -21.14 -2.75
N ASP A 118 17.77 -21.99 -1.72
CA ASP A 118 17.03 -23.26 -1.74
C ASP A 118 15.55 -23.05 -1.38
N ARG A 119 15.23 -22.02 -0.56
CA ARG A 119 13.87 -21.74 -0.07
C ARG A 119 13.14 -20.69 -0.92
N ILE A 120 13.88 -19.77 -1.54
CA ILE A 120 13.37 -18.63 -2.28
C ILE A 120 13.70 -18.78 -3.76
N ILE A 121 12.67 -19.12 -4.54
CA ILE A 121 12.77 -19.44 -5.98
C ILE A 121 12.96 -18.19 -6.83
N PHE A 122 12.35 -17.07 -6.43
CA PHE A 122 12.41 -15.81 -7.17
C PHE A 122 12.97 -14.69 -6.28
N PRO A 123 14.30 -14.65 -6.06
CA PRO A 123 14.94 -13.55 -5.34
C PRO A 123 14.62 -12.21 -6.00
N MET A 124 14.41 -11.18 -5.18
CA MET A 124 14.12 -9.83 -5.64
C MET A 124 14.76 -8.82 -4.69
N ASP A 125 15.20 -7.69 -5.23
CA ASP A 125 15.77 -6.58 -4.47
C ASP A 125 15.56 -5.25 -5.20
N LEU A 126 15.64 -4.13 -4.49
CA LEU A 126 15.34 -2.82 -5.07
C LEU A 126 16.31 -2.41 -6.18
N SER A 127 17.55 -2.89 -6.18
CA SER A 127 18.51 -2.60 -7.26
C SER A 127 18.17 -3.39 -8.54
N LEU A 128 17.67 -4.62 -8.40
CA LEU A 128 17.12 -5.38 -9.52
C LEU A 128 15.85 -4.70 -10.07
N ILE A 129 14.91 -4.30 -9.20
CA ILE A 129 13.70 -3.58 -9.62
C ILE A 129 14.04 -2.31 -10.40
N ARG A 130 15.02 -1.52 -9.94
CA ARG A 130 15.49 -0.33 -10.69
C ARG A 130 15.93 -0.70 -12.11
N ARG A 131 16.74 -1.75 -12.25
CA ARG A 131 17.20 -2.24 -13.56
C ARG A 131 16.02 -2.65 -14.42
N MET A 132 15.06 -3.39 -13.85
CA MET A 132 13.86 -3.83 -14.56
C MET A 132 13.00 -2.67 -15.07
N ILE A 133 12.91 -1.56 -14.33
CA ILE A 133 12.27 -0.33 -14.83
C ILE A 133 13.06 0.21 -16.02
N THR A 134 14.39 0.38 -15.89
CA THR A 134 15.21 0.98 -16.95
C THR A 134 15.28 0.14 -18.22
N THR A 135 15.10 -1.18 -18.13
CA THR A 135 15.07 -2.09 -19.29
C THR A 135 13.65 -2.34 -19.82
N GLY A 136 12.63 -1.65 -19.30
CA GLY A 136 11.26 -1.79 -19.78
C GLY A 136 10.55 -3.09 -19.39
N MET A 137 11.05 -3.82 -18.37
CA MET A 137 10.38 -5.00 -17.81
C MET A 137 9.30 -4.65 -16.78
N ILE A 138 9.40 -3.48 -16.16
CA ILE A 138 8.38 -2.90 -15.26
C ILE A 138 7.88 -1.64 -15.94
N VAL A 139 6.61 -1.63 -16.35
CA VAL A 139 6.04 -0.56 -17.19
C VAL A 139 4.78 0.07 -16.60
N SER A 140 4.27 -0.42 -15.48
CA SER A 140 3.09 0.13 -14.79
C SER A 140 3.32 0.26 -13.28
N TYR A 141 2.42 0.98 -12.60
CA TYR A 141 2.41 1.01 -11.13
C TYR A 141 2.19 -0.39 -10.55
N ALA A 142 1.28 -1.16 -11.15
CA ALA A 142 1.01 -2.55 -10.77
C ALA A 142 2.27 -3.43 -10.86
N ASP A 143 3.03 -3.36 -11.97
CA ASP A 143 4.27 -4.13 -12.11
C ASP A 143 5.28 -3.78 -11.00
N LEU A 144 5.44 -2.49 -10.70
CA LEU A 144 6.36 -2.04 -9.65
C LEU A 144 5.90 -2.55 -8.28
N HIS A 145 4.61 -2.41 -8.00
CA HIS A 145 3.99 -2.82 -6.74
C HIS A 145 4.14 -4.33 -6.51
N GLU A 146 3.82 -5.15 -7.51
CA GLU A 146 3.96 -6.62 -7.44
C GLU A 146 5.41 -7.06 -7.19
N ARG A 147 6.39 -6.41 -7.84
CA ARG A 147 7.80 -6.76 -7.67
C ARG A 147 8.30 -6.39 -6.27
N ILE A 148 7.83 -5.30 -5.70
CA ILE A 148 8.13 -4.94 -4.31
C ILE A 148 7.40 -5.89 -3.35
N GLY A 149 6.15 -6.24 -3.63
CA GLY A 149 5.41 -7.26 -2.88
C GLY A 149 6.15 -8.60 -2.83
N LEU A 150 6.84 -8.99 -3.90
CA LEU A 150 7.68 -10.18 -3.91
C LEU A 150 8.88 -10.08 -2.95
N ILE A 151 9.49 -8.89 -2.79
CA ILE A 151 10.52 -8.67 -1.76
C ILE A 151 9.93 -8.94 -0.37
N CYS A 152 8.77 -8.34 -0.08
CA CYS A 152 8.09 -8.50 1.21
C CYS A 152 7.71 -9.96 1.47
N HIS A 153 7.11 -10.62 0.49
CA HIS A 153 6.73 -12.03 0.54
C HIS A 153 7.94 -12.92 0.82
N ASN A 154 9.03 -12.76 0.06
CA ASN A 154 10.24 -13.56 0.25
C ASN A 154 10.85 -13.35 1.65
N CYS A 155 10.83 -12.12 2.15
CA CYS A 155 11.34 -11.79 3.47
C CYS A 155 10.53 -12.51 4.56
N VAL A 156 9.21 -12.42 4.53
CA VAL A 156 8.33 -13.08 5.50
C VAL A 156 8.39 -14.60 5.36
N LYS A 157 8.46 -15.13 4.14
CA LYS A 157 8.59 -16.57 3.88
C LYS A 157 9.88 -17.14 4.46
N PHE A 158 10.98 -16.42 4.35
CA PHE A 158 12.28 -16.88 4.85
C PHE A 158 12.41 -16.71 6.37
N ASN A 159 12.06 -15.53 6.89
CA ASN A 159 12.33 -15.12 8.27
C ASN A 159 11.15 -15.33 9.24
N GLY A 160 9.92 -15.45 8.75
CA GLY A 160 8.71 -15.48 9.56
C GLY A 160 8.15 -14.08 9.85
N ARG A 161 6.83 -14.00 10.02
CA ARG A 161 6.08 -12.73 10.15
C ARG A 161 6.43 -11.95 11.43
N GLU A 162 6.70 -12.68 12.52
CA GLU A 162 7.01 -12.09 13.83
C GLU A 162 8.51 -11.86 14.07
N SER A 163 9.36 -12.14 13.08
CA SER A 163 10.79 -11.81 13.16
C SER A 163 11.02 -10.30 13.03
N ASP A 164 12.19 -9.81 13.47
CA ASP A 164 12.58 -8.41 13.26
C ASP A 164 12.47 -7.99 11.78
N TYR A 165 12.88 -8.86 10.87
CA TYR A 165 12.73 -8.65 9.43
C TYR A 165 11.27 -8.65 9.00
N GLY A 166 10.41 -9.48 9.58
CA GLY A 166 8.97 -9.48 9.35
C GLY A 166 8.29 -8.18 9.79
N LEU A 167 8.67 -7.64 10.96
CA LEU A 167 8.17 -6.36 11.47
C LEU A 167 8.61 -5.19 10.59
N VAL A 168 9.90 -5.15 10.21
CA VAL A 168 10.44 -4.16 9.25
C VAL A 168 9.74 -4.26 7.89
N THR A 169 9.44 -5.49 7.45
CA THR A 169 8.72 -5.73 6.19
C THR A 169 7.31 -5.18 6.24
N ARG A 170 6.56 -5.41 7.34
CA ARG A 170 5.19 -4.90 7.50
C ARG A 170 5.14 -3.38 7.41
N GLU A 171 6.09 -2.69 8.04
CA GLU A 171 6.21 -1.24 7.95
C GLU A 171 6.57 -0.78 6.53
N PHE A 172 7.50 -1.48 5.89
CA PHE A 172 7.90 -1.18 4.51
C PHE A 172 6.74 -1.39 3.52
N GLU A 173 6.01 -2.49 3.63
CA GLU A 173 4.83 -2.83 2.82
C GLU A 173 3.75 -1.75 2.97
N SER A 174 3.36 -1.39 4.20
CA SER A 174 2.39 -0.31 4.40
C SER A 174 2.85 1.02 3.80
N PHE A 175 4.15 1.35 3.87
CA PHE A 175 4.65 2.58 3.27
C PHE A 175 4.60 2.54 1.74
N VAL A 176 4.89 1.37 1.14
CA VAL A 176 4.80 1.16 -0.31
C VAL A 176 3.36 1.30 -0.77
N ASP A 177 2.41 0.65 -0.08
CA ASP A 177 0.97 0.75 -0.36
C ASP A 177 0.51 2.21 -0.39
N ASP A 178 0.74 2.93 0.72
CA ASP A 178 0.36 4.34 0.85
C ASP A 178 1.03 5.19 -0.26
N THR A 179 2.26 4.85 -0.63
CA THR A 179 3.05 5.50 -1.67
C THR A 179 2.48 5.30 -3.08
N ILE A 180 2.05 4.07 -3.40
CA ILE A 180 1.44 3.71 -4.69
C ILE A 180 0.04 4.32 -4.78
N VAL A 181 -0.79 4.15 -3.74
CA VAL A 181 -2.15 4.73 -3.65
C VAL A 181 -2.08 6.22 -3.94
N THR A 182 -1.24 6.96 -3.21
CA THR A 182 -1.11 8.41 -3.39
C THR A 182 -0.70 8.76 -4.82
N ALA A 183 0.27 8.04 -5.39
CA ALA A 183 0.76 8.33 -6.74
C ALA A 183 -0.32 8.12 -7.82
N VAL A 184 -1.10 7.05 -7.71
CA VAL A 184 -2.17 6.71 -8.67
C VAL A 184 -3.34 7.67 -8.52
N THR A 185 -3.75 7.99 -7.29
CA THR A 185 -4.82 8.96 -7.02
C THR A 185 -4.47 10.34 -7.58
N THR A 186 -3.28 10.87 -7.28
CA THR A 186 -2.84 12.15 -7.83
C THR A 186 -2.74 12.12 -9.35
N ALA A 187 -2.24 11.03 -9.94
CA ALA A 187 -2.21 10.89 -11.40
C ALA A 187 -3.63 10.89 -12.01
N SER A 188 -4.60 10.29 -11.33
CA SER A 188 -6.00 10.24 -11.75
C SER A 188 -6.66 11.61 -11.71
N GLU A 189 -6.44 12.36 -10.62
CA GLU A 189 -6.92 13.73 -10.46
C GLU A 189 -6.35 14.66 -11.54
N VAL A 190 -5.04 14.56 -11.81
CA VAL A 190 -4.37 15.34 -12.87
C VAL A 190 -4.91 14.97 -14.25
N ALA A 191 -5.12 13.68 -14.52
CA ALA A 191 -5.68 13.23 -15.80
C ALA A 191 -7.13 13.71 -16.00
N ALA A 192 -7.95 13.65 -14.95
CA ALA A 192 -9.34 14.14 -14.99
C ALA A 192 -9.40 15.65 -15.22
N ALA A 193 -8.54 16.43 -14.54
CA ALA A 193 -8.45 17.87 -14.73
C ALA A 193 -8.01 18.23 -16.16
N ALA A 194 -7.02 17.51 -16.72
CA ALA A 194 -6.57 17.72 -18.09
C ALA A 194 -7.68 17.38 -19.12
N ALA A 195 -8.43 16.30 -18.90
CA ALA A 195 -9.55 15.92 -19.77
C ALA A 195 -10.69 16.95 -19.72
N ALA A 196 -11.02 17.46 -18.53
CA ALA A 196 -12.03 18.51 -18.37
C ALA A 196 -11.63 19.81 -19.07
N ALA A 197 -10.36 20.22 -18.94
CA ALA A 197 -9.83 21.40 -19.63
C ALA A 197 -9.87 21.23 -21.16
N ALA A 198 -9.51 20.05 -21.68
CA ALA A 198 -9.59 19.76 -23.11
C ALA A 198 -11.04 19.81 -23.63
N ALA A 199 -11.99 19.24 -22.88
CA ALA A 199 -13.41 19.29 -23.23
C ALA A 199 -13.95 20.73 -23.26
N ALA A 200 -13.57 21.56 -22.28
CA ALA A 200 -13.95 22.98 -22.24
C ALA A 200 -13.38 23.76 -23.43
N ALA A 201 -12.12 23.51 -23.81
CA ALA A 201 -11.50 24.14 -24.97
C ALA A 201 -12.19 23.75 -26.30
N MET A 202 -12.59 22.49 -26.45
CA MET A 202 -13.33 22.02 -27.63
C MET A 202 -14.72 22.68 -27.71
N ALA A 203 -15.44 22.78 -26.60
CA ALA A 203 -16.75 23.44 -26.57
C ALA A 203 -16.66 24.93 -26.95
N GLN A 204 -15.60 25.62 -26.51
CA GLN A 204 -15.36 27.01 -26.88
C GLN A 204 -15.11 27.18 -28.39
N GLN A 205 -14.32 26.27 -29.00
CA GLN A 205 -14.10 26.29 -30.45
C GLN A 205 -15.38 26.04 -31.26
N GLU A 206 -16.29 25.19 -30.76
CA GLU A 206 -17.58 24.92 -31.42
C GLU A 206 -18.51 26.14 -31.39
N ILE A 207 -18.52 26.88 -30.27
CA ILE A 207 -19.25 28.16 -30.15
C ILE A 207 -18.65 29.21 -31.10
N GLU A 208 -17.33 29.34 -31.17
CA GLU A 208 -16.63 30.26 -32.07
C GLU A 208 -16.88 29.93 -33.55
N ASN A 209 -16.85 28.65 -33.93
CA ASN A 209 -17.16 28.23 -35.30
C ASN A 209 -18.64 28.49 -35.67
N THR A 210 -19.56 28.25 -34.74
CA THR A 210 -21.00 28.50 -34.97
C THR A 210 -21.29 30.00 -35.12
N THR A 211 -20.69 30.83 -34.26
CA THR A 211 -20.84 32.29 -34.34
C THR A 211 -20.19 32.87 -35.59
N ALA A 212 -19.01 32.39 -36.00
CA ALA A 212 -18.37 32.80 -37.25
C ALA A 212 -19.23 32.47 -38.49
N ASN A 213 -19.81 31.26 -38.54
CA ASN A 213 -20.63 30.83 -39.67
C ASN A 213 -21.96 31.63 -39.78
N ALA A 214 -22.59 31.94 -38.64
CA ALA A 214 -23.77 32.81 -38.59
C ALA A 214 -23.47 34.23 -39.09
N SER A 215 -22.27 34.76 -38.79
CA SER A 215 -21.83 36.08 -39.25
C SER A 215 -21.63 36.14 -40.77
N SER A 216 -21.13 35.06 -41.39
CA SER A 216 -20.94 34.99 -42.83
C SER A 216 -22.24 34.89 -43.64
N LEU A 217 -23.30 34.24 -43.13
CA LEU A 217 -24.58 34.16 -43.86
C LEU A 217 -25.35 35.49 -43.87
N SER A 218 -25.14 36.36 -42.87
CA SER A 218 -25.83 37.65 -42.76
C SER A 218 -25.36 38.69 -43.79
N THR A 219 -24.15 38.57 -44.36
CA THR A 219 -23.58 39.58 -45.27
C THR A 219 -23.94 39.35 -46.75
N SER A 220 -24.50 38.20 -47.11
CA SER A 220 -24.87 37.82 -48.49
C SER A 220 -26.28 38.21 -48.94
N ASN A 221 -27.10 38.84 -48.09
CA ASN A 221 -28.50 39.21 -48.42
C ASN A 221 -28.71 40.68 -48.82
N HIS A 222 -27.65 41.42 -49.18
CA HIS A 222 -27.76 42.78 -49.74
C HIS A 222 -27.05 42.84 -51.10
N SER A 223 -27.71 42.39 -52.16
CA SER A 223 -27.36 42.65 -53.56
C SER A 223 -28.62 42.63 -54.41
#